data_AF-A0A2E4E2J7-F1
#
_entry.id   AF-A0A2E4E2J7-F1
#
_cell.length_a   1.000
_cell.length_b   1.000
_cell.length_c   1.000
_cell.angle_alpha   90.00
_cell.angle_beta   90.00
_cell.angle_gamma   90.00
#
_symmetry.space_group_name_H-M   'P 1'
#
loop_
_entity.id
_entity.type
_entity.pdbx_description
1 polymer ?
#
loop_
_entity_poly.entity_id
_entity_poly.type
_entity_poly.pdbx_seq_one_letter_code
_entity_poly.pdbx_strand_id
1 'polypeptide(L)'
;MSKNKLRNDAGLTLVEILIGIVITTLIMGALYTSYNVVNKTYSQVSEKANISKTSRDLVSMLMRDIRMAGFKFYVGTHDKKKYALKTQSCNGGDGLSLPTQSYFTFNNGYTDENDSHNPVVIRSRTLGNSKITHNSPENLSPPLLPQVTTPWSQSTLTPDQKKILSTDLCCDQIEIVYEDFNINHASQPFKKYRITYFAEKTGDGDDPRYGAFKSMEMWDQPKIEDCTWPDTPTGLGWVTDEINVETGERICPECVKRELIRDYVVDMEFIPFDQYGVIIKSETSGEYPRPIPQLGDQTIRERLYDIRGVDIRLTFRTKEKFFSRVSSSKRKPKELLSDRNQSNTNTTNNQTDVTGNTNNMEDLFLRDSVIVSVNTRNIGKGSF
;
A
#
# COMPACT_ATOMS: atom_id res chain seq x y z
N MET A 1 69.21 -29.59 59.69
CA MET A 1 67.92 -29.18 59.12
C MET A 1 68.05 -29.20 57.60
N SER A 2 67.68 -30.32 56.96
CA SER A 2 67.82 -30.52 55.51
C SER A 2 66.51 -30.15 54.83
N LYS A 3 66.53 -29.12 53.97
CA LYS A 3 65.40 -28.74 53.11
C LYS A 3 65.30 -29.73 51.95
N ASN A 4 64.29 -30.60 51.98
CA ASN A 4 63.92 -31.39 50.81
C ASN A 4 63.20 -30.48 49.80
N LYS A 5 63.91 -30.14 48.71
CA LYS A 5 63.36 -29.50 47.52
C LYS A 5 62.48 -30.52 46.78
N LEU A 6 61.16 -30.31 46.75
CA LEU A 6 60.28 -31.03 45.83
C LEU A 6 60.69 -30.67 44.39
N ARG A 7 61.12 -31.67 43.60
CA ARG A 7 61.38 -31.50 42.16
C ARG A 7 60.05 -31.45 41.44
N ASN A 8 59.80 -30.33 40.78
CA ASN A 8 58.56 -30.05 40.07
C ASN A 8 58.73 -30.43 38.59
N ASP A 9 58.93 -31.72 38.31
CA ASP A 9 59.04 -32.23 36.93
C ASP A 9 57.64 -32.68 36.46
N ALA A 10 56.70 -31.73 36.39
CA ALA A 10 55.35 -31.94 35.85
C ALA A 10 55.38 -31.73 34.32
N GLY A 11 55.85 -32.75 33.59
CA GLY A 11 55.75 -32.79 32.13
C GLY A 11 54.46 -33.47 31.68
N LEU A 12 53.77 -32.90 30.69
CA LEU A 12 52.65 -33.55 30.02
C LEU A 12 53.17 -34.62 29.05
N THR A 13 52.55 -35.80 29.05
CA THR A 13 52.86 -36.84 28.06
C THR A 13 52.26 -36.49 26.70
N LEU A 14 52.89 -36.95 25.61
CA LEU A 14 52.40 -36.70 24.25
C LEU A 14 50.97 -37.22 24.04
N VAL A 15 50.61 -38.34 24.67
CA VAL A 15 49.27 -38.93 24.60
C VAL A 15 48.23 -38.06 25.31
N GLU A 16 48.55 -37.47 26.46
CA GLU A 16 47.65 -36.54 27.16
C GLU A 16 47.35 -35.28 26.35
N ILE A 17 48.37 -34.72 25.67
CA ILE A 17 48.19 -33.58 24.78
C ILE A 17 47.30 -33.96 23.59
N LEU A 18 47.51 -35.14 23.00
CA LEU A 18 46.75 -35.61 21.84
C LEU A 18 45.26 -35.82 22.20
N ILE A 19 44.97 -36.42 23.35
CA ILE A 19 43.60 -36.57 23.86
C ILE A 19 42.96 -35.20 24.14
N GLY A 20 43.72 -34.26 24.74
CA GLY A 20 43.25 -32.90 24.98
C GLY A 20 42.84 -32.16 23.70
N ILE A 21 43.65 -32.28 22.64
CA ILE A 21 43.34 -31.68 21.32
C ILE A 21 42.10 -32.33 20.68
N VAL A 22 41.95 -33.65 20.78
CA VAL A 22 40.76 -34.34 20.22
C VAL A 22 39.47 -33.93 20.96
N ILE A 23 39.50 -33.84 22.29
CA ILE A 23 38.30 -33.44 23.06
C ILE A 23 37.95 -31.97 22.79
N THR A 24 38.93 -31.07 22.78
CA THR A 24 38.69 -29.64 22.51
C THR A 24 38.15 -29.40 21.11
N THR A 25 38.63 -30.14 20.10
CA THR A 25 38.10 -30.03 18.73
C THR A 25 36.66 -30.56 18.63
N LEU A 26 36.33 -31.66 19.31
CA LEU A 26 34.95 -32.16 19.38
C LEU A 26 34.01 -31.15 20.07
N ILE A 27 34.45 -30.54 21.19
CA ILE A 27 33.68 -29.52 21.90
C ILE A 27 33.48 -28.29 21.00
N MET A 28 34.53 -27.79 20.36
CA MET A 28 34.41 -26.64 19.45
C MET A 28 33.51 -26.95 18.25
N GLY A 29 33.55 -28.17 17.71
CA GLY A 29 32.62 -28.62 16.67
C GLY A 29 31.16 -28.59 17.13
N ALA A 30 30.87 -29.08 18.34
CA ALA A 30 29.54 -29.04 18.93
C ALA A 30 29.07 -27.60 19.23
N LEU A 31 29.95 -26.74 19.71
CA LEU A 31 29.65 -25.33 19.99
C LEU A 31 29.34 -24.55 18.71
N TYR A 32 30.13 -24.76 17.65
CA TYR A 32 29.92 -24.11 16.36
C TYR A 32 28.55 -24.48 15.73
N THR A 33 28.17 -25.76 15.79
CA THR A 33 26.86 -26.20 15.29
C THR A 33 25.72 -25.62 16.13
N SER A 34 25.87 -25.60 17.46
CA SER A 34 24.90 -25.00 18.39
C SER A 34 24.71 -23.51 18.13
N TYR A 35 25.80 -22.75 17.97
CA TYR A 35 25.76 -21.33 17.65
C TYR A 35 25.01 -21.06 16.34
N ASN A 36 25.31 -21.84 15.29
CA ASN A 36 24.63 -21.71 14.00
C ASN A 36 23.13 -22.00 14.08
N VAL A 37 22.71 -22.97 14.90
CA VAL A 37 21.29 -23.23 15.13
C VAL A 37 20.63 -22.04 15.81
N VAL A 38 21.22 -21.54 16.90
CA VAL A 38 20.70 -20.40 17.68
C VAL A 38 20.61 -19.13 16.84
N ASN A 39 21.68 -18.76 16.12
CA ASN A 39 21.71 -17.54 15.31
C ASN A 39 20.61 -17.53 14.24
N LYS A 40 20.38 -18.67 13.59
CA LYS A 40 19.32 -18.81 12.59
C LYS A 40 17.92 -18.80 13.22
N THR A 41 17.72 -19.40 14.40
CA THR A 41 16.45 -19.32 15.13
C THR A 41 16.16 -17.88 15.57
N TYR A 42 17.19 -17.15 16.01
CA TYR A 42 17.09 -15.73 16.34
C TYR A 42 16.64 -14.91 15.12
N SER A 43 17.26 -15.13 13.95
CA SER A 43 16.86 -14.49 12.70
C SER A 43 15.39 -14.77 12.34
N GLN A 44 14.91 -16.01 12.46
CA GLN A 44 13.50 -16.35 12.20
C GLN A 44 12.52 -15.63 13.14
N VAL A 45 12.83 -15.58 14.44
CA VAL A 45 11.99 -14.89 15.43
C VAL A 45 12.00 -13.38 15.18
N SER A 46 13.17 -12.83 14.87
CA SER A 46 13.34 -11.41 14.53
C SER A 46 12.54 -11.03 13.27
N GLU A 47 12.62 -11.82 12.20
CA GLU A 47 11.86 -11.60 10.96
C GLU A 47 10.35 -11.64 11.20
N LYS A 48 9.86 -12.64 11.95
CA LYS A 48 8.44 -12.72 12.32
C LYS A 48 7.98 -11.51 13.13
N ALA A 49 8.80 -11.06 14.09
CA ALA A 49 8.50 -9.89 14.89
C ALA A 49 8.51 -8.60 14.04
N ASN A 50 9.47 -8.48 13.11
CA ASN A 50 9.60 -7.32 12.23
C ASN A 50 8.37 -7.17 11.32
N ILE A 51 7.91 -8.26 10.67
CA ILE A 51 6.67 -8.24 9.88
C ILE A 51 5.51 -7.79 10.75
N SER A 52 5.30 -8.45 11.88
CA SER A 52 4.16 -8.14 12.75
C SER A 52 4.15 -6.68 13.22
N LYS A 53 5.31 -6.08 13.49
CA LYS A 53 5.42 -4.65 13.86
C LYS A 53 5.11 -3.75 12.65
N THR A 54 5.78 -3.98 11.54
CA THR A 54 5.72 -3.13 10.35
C THR A 54 4.35 -3.17 9.67
N SER A 55 3.66 -4.31 9.70
CA SER A 55 2.29 -4.46 9.24
C SER A 55 1.32 -3.60 10.05
N ARG A 56 1.47 -3.54 11.38
CA ARG A 56 0.63 -2.67 12.23
C ARG A 56 0.86 -1.19 11.93
N ASP A 57 2.09 -0.78 11.65
CA ASP A 57 2.40 0.61 11.29
C ASP A 57 1.68 1.04 10.00
N LEU A 58 1.76 0.22 8.94
CA LEU A 58 1.07 0.51 7.66
C LEU A 58 -0.45 0.50 7.83
N VAL A 59 -1.00 -0.51 8.52
CA VAL A 59 -2.43 -0.57 8.79
C VAL A 59 -2.88 0.63 9.62
N SER A 60 -2.12 1.04 10.64
CA SER A 60 -2.46 2.23 11.43
C SER A 60 -2.48 3.51 10.59
N MET A 61 -1.58 3.64 9.62
CA MET A 61 -1.58 4.77 8.68
C MET A 61 -2.84 4.73 7.81
N LEU A 62 -3.16 3.58 7.20
CA LEU A 62 -4.37 3.39 6.41
C LEU A 62 -5.65 3.64 7.23
N MET A 63 -5.73 3.15 8.46
CA MET A 63 -6.89 3.39 9.33
C MET A 63 -7.11 4.88 9.58
N ARG A 64 -6.04 5.63 9.85
CA ARG A 64 -6.13 7.06 10.11
C ARG A 64 -6.65 7.80 8.87
N ASP A 65 -6.14 7.46 7.70
CA ASP A 65 -6.52 8.11 6.45
C ASP A 65 -7.95 7.73 6.04
N ILE A 66 -8.33 6.44 6.10
CA ILE A 66 -9.70 5.98 5.78
C ILE A 66 -10.74 6.58 6.72
N ARG A 67 -10.42 6.76 8.01
CA ARG A 67 -11.32 7.46 8.95
C ARG A 67 -11.52 8.93 8.58
N MET A 68 -10.61 9.55 7.84
CA MET A 68 -10.76 10.91 7.36
C MET A 68 -11.54 11.01 6.05
N ALA A 69 -11.82 9.88 5.37
CA ALA A 69 -12.54 9.87 4.11
C ALA A 69 -13.89 10.63 4.20
N GLY A 70 -14.07 11.58 3.29
CA GLY A 70 -15.26 12.44 3.21
C GLY A 70 -15.33 13.54 4.27
N PHE A 71 -14.29 13.71 5.11
CA PHE A 71 -14.26 14.80 6.07
C PHE A 71 -14.30 16.16 5.35
N LYS A 72 -15.21 17.03 5.80
CA LYS A 72 -15.36 18.42 5.34
C LYS A 72 -15.05 19.36 6.50
N PHE A 73 -14.30 20.42 6.23
CA PHE A 73 -13.99 21.41 7.24
C PHE A 73 -15.10 22.48 7.33
N TYR A 74 -15.55 22.79 8.55
CA TYR A 74 -16.55 23.81 8.82
C TYR A 74 -15.89 25.00 9.52
N VAL A 75 -15.88 26.16 8.85
CA VAL A 75 -15.18 27.35 9.35
C VAL A 75 -15.98 28.02 10.47
N GLY A 76 -15.31 28.24 11.60
CA GLY A 76 -15.87 28.98 12.73
C GLY A 76 -15.96 30.49 12.49
N THR A 77 -16.83 31.17 13.24
CA THR A 77 -17.04 32.63 13.10
C THR A 77 -15.77 33.45 13.37
N HIS A 78 -14.86 32.95 14.21
CA HIS A 78 -13.58 33.60 14.49
C HIS A 78 -12.65 33.60 13.27
N ASP A 79 -12.50 32.46 12.60
CA ASP A 79 -11.64 32.34 11.42
C ASP A 79 -12.17 33.16 10.24
N LYS A 80 -13.49 33.24 10.09
CA LYS A 80 -14.14 34.13 9.10
C LYS A 80 -13.74 35.58 9.31
N LYS A 81 -13.82 36.08 10.55
CA LYS A 81 -13.40 37.46 10.88
C LYS A 81 -11.91 37.67 10.64
N LYS A 82 -11.08 36.73 11.07
CA LYS A 82 -9.63 36.81 10.91
C LYS A 82 -9.21 36.82 9.44
N TYR A 83 -9.90 36.07 8.59
CA TYR A 83 -9.63 36.08 7.15
C TYR A 83 -10.12 37.36 6.46
N ALA A 84 -11.29 37.89 6.85
CA ALA A 84 -11.75 39.20 6.37
C ALA A 84 -10.73 40.30 6.70
N LEU A 85 -10.16 40.29 7.92
CA LEU A 85 -9.09 41.23 8.30
C LEU A 85 -7.81 41.05 7.46
N LYS A 86 -7.45 39.81 7.10
CA LYS A 86 -6.28 39.55 6.24
C LYS A 86 -6.49 39.99 4.79
N THR A 87 -7.74 40.07 4.35
CA THR A 87 -8.11 40.39 2.97
C THR A 87 -8.70 41.80 2.85
N GLN A 88 -8.38 42.72 3.77
CA GLN A 88 -8.89 44.11 3.78
C GLN A 88 -8.62 44.90 2.48
N SER A 89 -7.66 44.47 1.66
CA SER A 89 -7.50 45.02 0.30
C SER A 89 -8.73 44.80 -0.59
N CYS A 90 -9.63 43.91 -0.19
CA CYS A 90 -10.86 43.58 -0.89
C CYS A 90 -12.07 44.40 -0.45
N ASN A 91 -13.01 44.54 -1.39
CA ASN A 91 -14.31 45.16 -1.17
C ASN A 91 -14.21 46.54 -0.50
N GLY A 92 -13.25 47.36 -0.94
CA GLY A 92 -13.09 48.72 -0.42
C GLY A 92 -12.70 48.82 1.07
N GLY A 93 -12.16 47.77 1.68
CA GLY A 93 -11.76 47.74 3.09
C GLY A 93 -12.49 46.72 3.96
N ASP A 94 -13.62 46.19 3.47
CA ASP A 94 -14.49 45.29 4.25
C ASP A 94 -13.96 43.84 4.29
N GLY A 95 -13.04 43.50 3.40
CA GLY A 95 -12.44 42.17 3.32
C GLY A 95 -13.34 41.13 2.65
N LEU A 96 -12.78 39.95 2.40
CA LEU A 96 -13.49 38.82 1.82
C LEU A 96 -14.07 37.93 2.92
N SER A 97 -15.38 37.70 2.90
CA SER A 97 -16.02 36.76 3.83
C SER A 97 -15.78 35.31 3.39
N LEU A 98 -15.29 34.48 4.32
CA LEU A 98 -15.17 33.04 4.12
C LEU A 98 -16.56 32.36 4.20
N PRO A 99 -16.88 31.46 3.26
CA PRO A 99 -18.03 30.57 3.39
C PRO A 99 -17.87 29.61 4.59
N THR A 100 -18.97 29.01 5.05
CA THR A 100 -18.93 28.03 6.16
C THR A 100 -18.28 26.71 5.75
N GLN A 101 -18.47 26.29 4.49
CA GLN A 101 -17.87 25.10 3.89
C GLN A 101 -16.95 25.53 2.75
N SER A 102 -16.17 24.59 2.21
CA SER A 102 -15.31 24.83 1.06
C SER A 102 -16.12 25.32 -0.15
N TYR A 103 -15.51 26.19 -0.96
CA TYR A 103 -16.07 26.68 -2.22
C TYR A 103 -15.78 25.73 -3.40
N PHE A 104 -15.12 24.60 -3.15
CA PHE A 104 -14.75 23.67 -4.21
C PHE A 104 -15.99 23.06 -4.84
N THR A 105 -16.05 23.06 -6.17
CA THR A 105 -17.08 22.32 -6.88
C THR A 105 -16.91 20.83 -6.62
N PHE A 106 -18.02 20.11 -6.44
CA PHE A 106 -17.98 18.68 -6.25
C PHE A 106 -18.07 17.98 -7.61
N ASN A 107 -17.00 17.31 -8.03
CA ASN A 107 -16.98 16.49 -9.22
C ASN A 107 -17.04 15.02 -8.82
N ASN A 108 -18.08 14.32 -9.27
CA ASN A 108 -18.29 12.89 -8.99
C ASN A 108 -17.37 11.98 -9.84
N GLY A 109 -16.58 12.53 -10.75
CA GLY A 109 -15.66 11.79 -11.62
C GLY A 109 -16.36 10.87 -12.62
N TYR A 110 -17.64 11.11 -12.89
CA TYR A 110 -18.49 10.23 -13.69
C TYR A 110 -18.22 10.33 -15.19
N THR A 111 -17.66 11.45 -15.63
CA THR A 111 -17.19 11.71 -16.99
C THR A 111 -15.68 11.49 -17.11
N ASP A 112 -14.92 11.98 -16.13
CA ASP A 112 -13.48 11.75 -15.99
C ASP A 112 -13.15 11.36 -14.55
N GLU A 113 -12.61 10.16 -14.37
CA GLU A 113 -12.22 9.63 -13.06
C GLU A 113 -11.07 10.43 -12.44
N ASN A 114 -10.29 11.16 -13.24
CA ASN A 114 -9.16 11.97 -12.77
C ASN A 114 -9.58 13.14 -11.89
N ASP A 115 -10.76 13.69 -12.16
CA ASP A 115 -11.32 14.83 -11.41
C ASP A 115 -12.21 14.38 -10.26
N SER A 116 -12.29 13.08 -9.97
CA SER A 116 -13.11 12.52 -8.91
C SER A 116 -12.77 13.13 -7.54
N HIS A 117 -13.79 13.69 -6.88
CA HIS A 117 -13.78 14.16 -5.49
C HIS A 117 -14.42 13.15 -4.53
N ASN A 118 -14.69 11.93 -4.99
CA ASN A 118 -15.35 10.92 -4.18
C ASN A 118 -14.52 10.54 -2.95
N PRO A 119 -15.15 10.39 -1.77
CA PRO A 119 -14.45 10.23 -0.51
C PRO A 119 -13.63 8.93 -0.43
N VAL A 120 -14.14 7.84 -1.02
CA VAL A 120 -13.46 6.55 -1.13
C VAL A 120 -13.72 5.99 -2.51
N VAL A 121 -12.66 5.60 -3.21
CA VAL A 121 -12.75 4.82 -4.45
C VAL A 121 -11.80 3.65 -4.32
N ILE A 122 -12.29 2.43 -4.51
CA ILE A 122 -11.47 1.21 -4.48
C ILE A 122 -11.42 0.65 -5.90
N ARG A 123 -10.21 0.43 -6.41
CA ARG A 123 -9.99 -0.27 -7.67
C ARG A 123 -9.41 -1.63 -7.36
N SER A 124 -10.23 -2.66 -7.57
CA SER A 124 -9.75 -4.03 -7.44
C SER A 124 -8.65 -4.28 -8.47
N ARG A 125 -7.65 -5.08 -8.10
CA ARG A 125 -6.72 -5.69 -9.08
C ARG A 125 -5.94 -4.67 -9.93
N THR A 126 -5.66 -3.50 -9.37
CA THR A 126 -4.98 -2.40 -10.06
C THR A 126 -3.61 -2.19 -9.45
N LEU A 127 -2.56 -2.35 -10.26
CA LEU A 127 -1.17 -2.12 -9.87
C LEU A 127 -0.69 -0.74 -10.33
N GLY A 128 0.13 -0.12 -9.50
CA GLY A 128 0.72 1.18 -9.76
C GLY A 128 -0.26 2.34 -9.72
N ASN A 129 0.27 3.53 -9.96
CA ASN A 129 -0.52 4.72 -10.21
C ASN A 129 0.06 5.45 -11.43
N SER A 130 -0.57 5.24 -12.59
CA SER A 130 -0.13 5.79 -13.88
C SER A 130 -0.04 7.33 -13.92
N LYS A 131 -0.69 8.03 -12.98
CA LYS A 131 -0.66 9.49 -12.86
C LYS A 131 0.63 10.02 -12.23
N ILE A 132 1.36 9.16 -11.56
CA ILE A 132 2.40 9.51 -10.60
C ILE A 132 3.74 8.81 -10.91
N THR A 133 3.70 7.75 -11.71
CA THR A 133 4.88 6.98 -12.14
C THR A 133 5.72 7.75 -13.16
N HIS A 134 6.86 8.27 -12.68
CA HIS A 134 8.13 8.65 -13.34
C HIS A 134 8.12 9.48 -14.65
N ASN A 135 8.87 10.59 -14.63
CA ASN A 135 9.21 11.42 -15.79
C ASN A 135 10.41 10.86 -16.61
N SER A 136 10.78 9.59 -16.41
CA SER A 136 11.83 8.91 -17.16
C SER A 136 11.31 7.53 -17.56
N PRO A 137 11.45 7.11 -18.83
CA PRO A 137 11.06 5.78 -19.28
C PRO A 137 12.09 4.77 -18.78
N GLU A 138 12.14 4.53 -17.47
CA GLU A 138 12.66 3.26 -17.02
C GLU A 138 11.68 2.20 -17.51
N ASN A 139 12.20 1.21 -18.22
CA ASN A 139 11.50 0.00 -18.64
C ASN A 139 11.06 -0.86 -17.43
N LEU A 140 10.50 -0.25 -16.39
CA LEU A 140 9.34 -0.82 -15.74
C LEU A 140 8.19 -0.55 -16.69
N SER A 141 8.12 -1.29 -17.79
CA SER A 141 6.83 -1.53 -18.41
C SER A 141 5.95 -1.97 -17.25
N PRO A 142 4.93 -1.18 -16.84
CA PRO A 142 3.78 -1.84 -16.24
C PRO A 142 3.47 -2.99 -17.20
N PRO A 143 2.97 -4.15 -16.77
CA PRO A 143 2.13 -4.86 -17.72
C PRO A 143 1.09 -3.81 -18.11
N LEU A 144 1.29 -3.19 -19.29
CA LEU A 144 0.34 -2.35 -19.96
C LEU A 144 -0.83 -3.30 -20.04
N LEU A 145 -1.77 -3.14 -19.11
CA LEU A 145 -3.07 -3.72 -19.27
C LEU A 145 -3.51 -3.16 -20.62
N PRO A 146 -3.70 -3.97 -21.68
CA PRO A 146 -4.78 -3.60 -22.56
C PRO A 146 -5.97 -3.47 -21.61
N GLN A 147 -6.58 -2.29 -21.57
CA GLN A 147 -7.87 -2.10 -20.94
C GLN A 147 -8.70 -3.31 -21.37
N VAL A 148 -9.01 -4.23 -20.46
CA VAL A 148 -9.77 -5.44 -20.79
C VAL A 148 -11.21 -4.97 -20.94
N THR A 149 -11.48 -4.34 -22.08
CA THR A 149 -12.80 -3.85 -22.49
C THR A 149 -13.69 -4.98 -22.97
N THR A 150 -13.15 -6.20 -23.09
CA THR A 150 -13.90 -7.40 -23.46
C THR A 150 -14.00 -8.36 -22.28
N PRO A 151 -15.13 -9.08 -22.12
CA PRO A 151 -15.27 -10.15 -21.14
C PRO A 151 -14.07 -11.13 -21.19
N TRP A 152 -13.66 -11.70 -20.06
CA TRP A 152 -12.49 -12.62 -19.94
C TRP A 152 -12.48 -13.79 -20.95
N SER A 153 -13.67 -14.17 -21.43
CA SER A 153 -13.90 -15.17 -22.48
C SER A 153 -13.51 -14.71 -23.89
N GLN A 154 -13.25 -13.42 -24.09
CA GLN A 154 -13.05 -12.76 -25.39
C GLN A 154 -11.77 -11.91 -25.49
N SER A 155 -10.89 -11.91 -24.48
CA SER A 155 -9.61 -11.21 -24.56
C SER A 155 -8.62 -11.94 -25.50
N THR A 156 -7.93 -11.21 -26.39
CA THR A 156 -6.91 -11.70 -27.35
C THR A 156 -5.57 -12.13 -26.72
N LEU A 157 -5.45 -12.04 -25.40
CA LEU A 157 -4.28 -12.48 -24.64
C LEU A 157 -4.05 -13.99 -24.80
N THR A 158 -2.80 -14.42 -24.98
CA THR A 158 -2.45 -15.85 -25.00
C THR A 158 -2.76 -16.49 -23.64
N PRO A 159 -3.00 -17.82 -23.57
CA PRO A 159 -3.20 -18.52 -22.30
C PRO A 159 -2.09 -18.25 -21.27
N ASP A 160 -0.84 -18.12 -21.73
CA ASP A 160 0.31 -17.80 -20.89
C ASP A 160 0.30 -16.35 -20.41
N GLN A 161 -0.11 -15.39 -21.24
CA GLN A 161 -0.29 -13.99 -20.84
C GLN A 161 -1.45 -13.84 -19.84
N LYS A 162 -2.57 -14.54 -20.05
CA LYS A 162 -3.68 -14.58 -19.08
C LYS A 162 -3.26 -15.21 -17.75
N LYS A 163 -2.37 -16.21 -17.79
CA LYS A 163 -1.82 -16.89 -16.61
C LYS A 163 -0.81 -16.03 -15.84
N ILE A 164 0.06 -15.31 -16.54
CA ILE A 164 1.00 -14.34 -15.94
C ILE A 164 0.23 -13.17 -15.31
N LEU A 165 -0.75 -12.60 -16.04
CA LEU A 165 -1.63 -11.55 -15.50
C LEU A 165 -2.48 -12.07 -14.33
N SER A 166 -3.03 -13.29 -14.38
CA SER A 166 -3.84 -13.85 -13.29
C SER A 166 -3.05 -14.10 -12.00
N THR A 167 -1.73 -14.31 -12.12
CA THR A 167 -0.82 -14.52 -10.98
C THR A 167 -0.19 -13.25 -10.41
N ASP A 168 -0.29 -12.11 -11.12
CA ASP A 168 0.32 -10.82 -10.75
C ASP A 168 -0.65 -9.83 -10.08
N LEU A 169 -1.90 -10.22 -9.86
CA LEU A 169 -2.96 -9.33 -9.36
C LEU A 169 -2.91 -9.12 -7.85
N CYS A 170 -1.72 -8.96 -7.25
CA CYS A 170 -1.55 -8.96 -5.80
C CYS A 170 -2.43 -7.95 -5.09
N CYS A 171 -2.85 -6.88 -5.76
CA CYS A 171 -3.14 -5.68 -5.03
C CYS A 171 -4.31 -4.90 -5.62
N ASP A 172 -5.14 -4.41 -4.70
CA ASP A 172 -6.13 -3.38 -4.92
C ASP A 172 -5.49 -2.02 -4.69
N GLN A 173 -6.10 -0.98 -5.25
CA GLN A 173 -5.78 0.41 -4.99
C GLN A 173 -6.95 1.06 -4.24
N ILE A 174 -6.65 1.94 -3.29
CA ILE A 174 -7.67 2.77 -2.62
C ILE A 174 -7.28 4.24 -2.72
N GLU A 175 -8.25 5.05 -3.11
CA GLU A 175 -8.20 6.52 -3.10
C GLU A 175 -9.09 7.04 -1.98
N ILE A 176 -8.58 8.00 -1.23
CA ILE A 176 -9.23 8.60 -0.08
C ILE A 176 -9.18 10.11 -0.24
N VAL A 177 -10.34 10.75 -0.24
CA VAL A 177 -10.46 12.21 -0.36
C VAL A 177 -11.01 12.82 0.92
N TYR A 178 -10.36 13.87 1.40
CA TYR A 178 -10.79 14.65 2.57
C TYR A 178 -10.37 16.11 2.45
N GLU A 179 -11.01 16.97 3.23
CA GLU A 179 -10.70 18.41 3.27
C GLU A 179 -9.94 18.82 4.51
N ASP A 180 -9.31 19.98 4.44
CA ASP A 180 -8.63 20.65 5.55
C ASP A 180 -8.74 22.18 5.38
N PHE A 181 -8.21 22.95 6.32
CA PHE A 181 -8.25 24.40 6.30
C PHE A 181 -6.99 25.02 6.90
N ASN A 182 -6.42 25.98 6.19
CA ASN A 182 -5.27 26.76 6.61
C ASN A 182 -5.45 28.24 6.26
N ILE A 183 -5.75 29.05 7.29
CA ILE A 183 -5.94 30.50 7.18
C ILE A 183 -4.68 31.28 6.74
N ASN A 184 -3.51 30.67 6.77
CA ASN A 184 -2.28 31.33 6.32
C ASN A 184 -2.14 31.33 4.80
N HIS A 185 -2.85 30.45 4.10
CA HIS A 185 -2.84 30.40 2.63
C HIS A 185 -3.97 31.28 2.11
N ALA A 186 -3.68 32.57 1.93
CA ALA A 186 -4.69 33.57 1.62
C ALA A 186 -5.39 33.35 0.26
N SER A 187 -4.67 32.83 -0.73
CA SER A 187 -5.22 32.51 -2.07
C SER A 187 -6.19 31.33 -2.06
N GLN A 188 -5.92 30.34 -1.23
CA GLN A 188 -6.71 29.12 -1.08
C GLN A 188 -6.61 28.62 0.37
N PRO A 189 -7.51 29.09 1.26
CA PRO A 189 -7.49 28.70 2.66
C PRO A 189 -8.12 27.33 2.91
N PHE A 190 -9.12 26.93 2.11
CA PHE A 190 -9.61 25.55 2.11
C PHE A 190 -8.61 24.65 1.39
N LYS A 191 -8.45 23.43 1.87
CA LYS A 191 -7.58 22.42 1.28
C LYS A 191 -8.38 21.15 1.05
N LYS A 192 -8.04 20.42 0.01
CA LYS A 192 -8.62 19.11 -0.28
C LYS A 192 -7.49 18.23 -0.75
N TYR A 193 -7.38 17.06 -0.12
CA TYR A 193 -6.32 16.11 -0.37
C TYR A 193 -6.89 14.81 -0.90
N ARG A 194 -6.16 14.19 -1.82
CA ARG A 194 -6.39 12.82 -2.29
C ARG A 194 -5.18 12.00 -1.93
N ILE A 195 -5.39 11.01 -1.08
CA ILE A 195 -4.37 10.01 -0.74
C ILE A 195 -4.65 8.76 -1.53
N THR A 196 -3.64 8.23 -2.21
CA THR A 196 -3.74 6.95 -2.92
C THR A 196 -2.77 5.95 -2.32
N TYR A 197 -3.28 4.79 -1.95
CA TYR A 197 -2.46 3.63 -1.62
C TYR A 197 -2.55 2.63 -2.77
N PHE A 198 -1.40 2.21 -3.28
CA PHE A 198 -1.29 1.29 -4.40
C PHE A 198 -0.05 0.43 -4.24
N ALA A 199 0.03 -0.67 -4.98
CA ALA A 199 1.21 -1.53 -4.96
C ALA A 199 1.90 -1.56 -6.32
N GLU A 200 3.23 -1.65 -6.29
CA GLU A 200 4.05 -1.81 -7.49
C GLU A 200 5.07 -2.93 -7.29
N LYS A 201 5.54 -3.49 -8.41
CA LYS A 201 6.64 -4.44 -8.38
C LYS A 201 7.92 -3.71 -7.95
N THR A 202 8.54 -4.22 -6.89
CA THR A 202 9.81 -3.73 -6.32
C THR A 202 10.93 -4.78 -6.44
N GLY A 203 10.57 -6.01 -6.82
CA GLY A 203 11.51 -7.12 -6.95
C GLY A 203 12.02 -7.34 -8.36
N ASP A 204 13.27 -7.80 -8.43
CA ASP A 204 13.92 -8.24 -9.66
C ASP A 204 13.48 -9.66 -10.04
N GLY A 205 13.88 -10.13 -11.22
CA GLY A 205 13.47 -11.43 -11.79
C GLY A 205 13.75 -12.66 -10.90
N ASP A 206 14.69 -12.57 -9.96
CA ASP A 206 15.03 -13.66 -9.02
C ASP A 206 14.11 -13.70 -7.78
N ASP A 207 13.45 -12.60 -7.44
CA ASP A 207 12.51 -12.51 -6.31
C ASP A 207 11.43 -11.45 -6.58
N PRO A 208 10.46 -11.76 -7.48
CA PRO A 208 9.39 -10.83 -7.82
C PRO A 208 8.56 -10.55 -6.56
N ARG A 209 8.55 -9.28 -6.16
CA ARG A 209 7.89 -8.82 -4.94
C ARG A 209 7.21 -7.49 -5.16
N TYR A 210 6.25 -7.19 -4.31
CA TYR A 210 5.49 -5.96 -4.36
C TYR A 210 5.80 -5.08 -3.16
N GLY A 211 5.87 -3.78 -3.41
CA GLY A 211 5.88 -2.76 -2.38
C GLY A 211 4.54 -2.03 -2.37
N ALA A 212 4.05 -1.70 -1.18
CA ALA A 212 2.97 -0.75 -0.98
C ALA A 212 3.54 0.67 -0.97
N PHE A 213 2.97 1.51 -1.84
CA PHE A 213 3.32 2.90 -2.01
C PHE A 213 2.16 3.80 -1.58
N LYS A 214 2.52 5.02 -1.18
CA LYS A 214 1.59 6.10 -0.90
C LYS A 214 1.87 7.26 -1.85
N SER A 215 0.80 7.86 -2.34
CA SER A 215 0.83 9.20 -2.92
C SER A 215 -0.18 10.11 -2.23
N MET A 216 0.12 11.41 -2.25
CA MET A 216 -0.72 12.46 -1.71
C MET A 216 -0.72 13.64 -2.68
N GLU A 217 -1.92 14.03 -3.09
CA GLU A 217 -2.19 15.11 -4.06
C GLU A 217 -3.10 16.15 -3.40
N MET A 218 -3.01 17.42 -3.81
CA MET A 218 -3.88 18.52 -3.37
C MET A 218 -4.75 18.97 -4.54
N TRP A 219 -6.00 19.35 -4.28
CA TRP A 219 -6.82 20.07 -5.25
C TRP A 219 -6.42 21.55 -5.28
N ASP A 220 -5.88 22.02 -6.40
CA ASP A 220 -5.55 23.40 -6.68
C ASP A 220 -6.74 24.11 -7.35
N GLN A 221 -7.31 25.08 -6.64
CA GLN A 221 -8.37 25.97 -7.10
C GLN A 221 -8.27 27.30 -6.32
N PRO A 222 -7.27 28.15 -6.64
CA PRO A 222 -7.13 29.45 -6.02
C PRO A 222 -8.25 30.40 -6.47
N LYS A 223 -8.46 31.47 -5.70
CA LYS A 223 -9.36 32.58 -6.08
C LYS A 223 -8.95 33.21 -7.43
N ILE A 224 -9.93 33.58 -8.27
CA ILE A 224 -9.73 34.07 -9.66
C ILE A 224 -9.19 35.50 -9.68
N GLU A 225 -9.78 36.34 -8.83
CA GLU A 225 -9.37 37.72 -8.57
C GLU A 225 -9.21 37.86 -7.06
N ASP A 226 -8.54 38.91 -6.59
CA ASP A 226 -8.17 39.05 -5.18
C ASP A 226 -9.34 38.90 -4.20
N CYS A 227 -10.59 39.06 -4.65
CA CYS A 227 -11.76 39.25 -3.82
C CYS A 227 -12.99 38.42 -4.20
N THR A 228 -12.86 37.43 -5.10
CA THR A 228 -14.01 36.63 -5.57
C THR A 228 -13.69 35.14 -5.52
N TRP A 229 -14.59 34.36 -4.93
CA TRP A 229 -14.50 32.90 -4.93
C TRP A 229 -14.86 32.34 -6.31
N PRO A 230 -14.11 31.35 -6.81
CA PRO A 230 -14.38 30.75 -8.12
C PRO A 230 -15.64 29.88 -8.10
N ASP A 231 -16.56 30.11 -9.04
CA ASP A 231 -17.73 29.25 -9.25
C ASP A 231 -17.41 28.01 -10.10
N THR A 232 -16.28 28.04 -10.82
CA THR A 232 -15.76 26.93 -11.64
C THR A 232 -14.33 26.58 -11.24
N PRO A 233 -13.84 25.36 -11.53
CA PRO A 233 -12.44 25.02 -11.31
C PRO A 233 -11.53 25.93 -12.16
N THR A 234 -10.74 26.78 -11.50
CA THR A 234 -9.84 27.75 -12.15
C THR A 234 -8.35 27.44 -11.95
N GLY A 235 -8.03 26.42 -11.18
CA GLY A 235 -6.66 25.96 -10.95
C GLY A 235 -6.28 24.76 -11.81
N LEU A 236 -5.18 24.13 -11.45
CA LEU A 236 -4.58 22.99 -12.17
C LEU A 236 -5.26 21.65 -11.82
N GLY A 237 -6.23 21.65 -10.90
CA GLY A 237 -6.92 20.45 -10.45
C GLY A 237 -6.07 19.67 -9.44
N TRP A 238 -5.92 18.37 -9.61
CA TRP A 238 -5.13 17.55 -8.68
C TRP A 238 -3.62 17.70 -8.95
N VAL A 239 -2.89 18.29 -8.00
CA VAL A 239 -1.45 18.56 -8.09
C VAL A 239 -0.64 17.77 -7.07
N THR A 240 0.59 17.39 -7.44
CA THR A 240 1.52 16.67 -6.54
C THR A 240 2.85 17.40 -6.35
N ASP A 241 3.63 17.54 -7.41
CA ASP A 241 4.98 18.10 -7.41
C ASP A 241 5.10 19.41 -8.21
N GLU A 242 3.97 20.04 -8.53
CA GLU A 242 3.92 21.26 -9.31
C GLU A 242 4.50 22.47 -8.55
N ILE A 243 5.20 23.32 -9.31
CA ILE A 243 5.88 24.51 -8.81
C ILE A 243 5.12 25.74 -9.30
N ASN A 244 4.82 26.65 -8.39
CA ASN A 244 4.26 27.95 -8.74
C ASN A 244 5.34 28.79 -9.45
N VAL A 245 5.07 29.17 -10.70
CA VAL A 245 6.06 29.84 -11.57
C VAL A 245 6.46 31.22 -11.05
N GLU A 246 5.58 31.89 -10.30
CA GLU A 246 5.81 33.25 -9.80
C GLU A 246 6.65 33.27 -8.52
N THR A 247 6.43 32.29 -7.64
CA THR A 247 7.10 32.21 -6.32
C THR A 247 8.29 31.25 -6.32
N GLY A 248 8.35 30.31 -7.26
CA GLY A 248 9.33 29.23 -7.29
C GLY A 248 9.12 28.17 -6.20
N GLU A 249 8.04 28.26 -5.41
CA GLU A 249 7.71 27.33 -4.35
C GLU A 249 6.77 26.21 -4.85
N ARG A 250 6.79 25.06 -4.17
CA ARG A 250 5.84 23.98 -4.46
C ARG A 250 4.44 24.42 -4.09
N ILE A 251 3.47 24.18 -4.97
CA ILE A 251 2.04 24.45 -4.71
C ILE A 251 1.56 23.62 -3.52
N CYS A 252 2.06 22.39 -3.41
CA CYS A 252 1.78 21.48 -2.29
C CYS A 252 3.09 20.99 -1.65
N PRO A 253 3.63 21.70 -0.65
CA PRO A 253 4.82 21.27 0.09
C PRO A 253 4.64 19.94 0.84
N GLU A 254 3.43 19.64 1.29
CA GLU A 254 3.05 18.42 2.00
C GLU A 254 2.75 17.22 1.08
N CYS A 255 2.64 17.44 -0.23
CA CYS A 255 2.31 16.39 -1.18
C CYS A 255 3.49 15.45 -1.40
N VAL A 256 3.15 14.19 -1.63
CA VAL A 256 4.11 13.12 -1.84
C VAL A 256 3.73 12.46 -3.15
N LYS A 257 4.61 12.58 -4.15
CA LYS A 257 4.39 11.92 -5.45
C LYS A 257 4.35 10.41 -5.24
N ARG A 258 5.46 9.81 -4.82
CA ARG A 258 5.56 8.35 -4.64
C ARG A 258 6.51 8.03 -3.50
N GLU A 259 5.97 7.46 -2.43
CA GLU A 259 6.76 7.01 -1.28
C GLU A 259 6.53 5.52 -1.03
N LEU A 260 7.61 4.76 -0.96
CA LEU A 260 7.57 3.35 -0.57
C LEU A 260 7.30 3.28 0.93
N ILE A 261 6.12 2.79 1.31
CA ILE A 261 5.77 2.62 2.73
C ILE A 261 6.28 1.28 3.23
N ARG A 262 6.07 0.20 2.44
CA ARG A 262 6.52 -1.16 2.79
C ARG A 262 6.86 -1.98 1.56
N ASP A 263 7.92 -2.79 1.67
CA ASP A 263 8.26 -3.83 0.71
C ASP A 263 7.74 -5.21 1.21
N TYR A 264 7.87 -6.25 0.38
CA TYR A 264 7.46 -7.63 0.69
C TYR A 264 5.96 -7.81 0.93
N VAL A 265 5.14 -7.00 0.25
CA VAL A 265 3.70 -7.18 0.17
C VAL A 265 3.39 -8.33 -0.79
N VAL A 266 2.48 -9.20 -0.38
CA VAL A 266 2.01 -10.34 -1.17
C VAL A 266 0.58 -10.14 -1.65
N ASP A 267 -0.26 -9.56 -0.79
CA ASP A 267 -1.67 -9.32 -1.08
C ASP A 267 -2.09 -8.01 -0.41
N MET A 268 -2.79 -7.15 -1.14
CA MET A 268 -3.42 -5.94 -0.62
C MET A 268 -4.86 -5.92 -1.14
N GLU A 269 -5.81 -6.01 -0.22
CA GLU A 269 -7.23 -6.13 -0.52
C GLU A 269 -8.03 -5.13 0.32
N PHE A 270 -8.93 -4.43 -0.35
CA PHE A 270 -9.83 -3.46 0.27
C PHE A 270 -11.27 -3.82 -0.08
N ILE A 271 -12.09 -4.09 0.93
CA ILE A 271 -13.45 -4.58 0.73
C ILE A 271 -14.42 -3.53 1.30
N PRO A 272 -15.15 -2.78 0.45
CA PRO A 272 -16.13 -1.80 0.93
C PRO A 272 -17.40 -2.50 1.42
N PHE A 273 -17.97 -1.99 2.51
CA PHE A 273 -19.24 -2.45 3.05
C PHE A 273 -20.18 -1.27 3.38
N ASP A 274 -21.49 -1.57 3.36
CA ASP A 274 -22.54 -0.60 3.63
C ASP A 274 -22.86 -0.43 5.13
N GLN A 275 -23.90 0.34 5.47
CA GLN A 275 -24.32 0.59 6.85
C GLN A 275 -24.75 -0.66 7.63
N TYR A 276 -25.07 -1.75 6.92
CA TYR A 276 -25.48 -3.02 7.50
C TYR A 276 -24.33 -4.03 7.55
N GLY A 277 -23.13 -3.64 7.10
CA GLY A 277 -21.97 -4.53 7.02
C GLY A 277 -22.02 -5.48 5.81
N VAL A 278 -22.86 -5.20 4.81
CA VAL A 278 -22.92 -6.00 3.58
C VAL A 278 -21.88 -5.49 2.60
N ILE A 279 -21.08 -6.39 2.04
CA ILE A 279 -20.08 -6.08 1.03
C ILE A 279 -20.78 -5.47 -0.19
N ILE A 280 -20.30 -4.30 -0.64
CA ILE A 280 -20.82 -3.64 -1.82
C ILE A 280 -19.98 -4.07 -3.03
N LYS A 281 -20.47 -5.03 -3.80
CA LYS A 281 -19.81 -5.56 -5.00
C LYS A 281 -20.86 -5.88 -6.06
N SER A 282 -20.53 -5.68 -7.34
CA SER A 282 -21.40 -6.11 -8.44
C SER A 282 -21.44 -7.64 -8.50
N GLU A 283 -22.64 -8.21 -8.57
CA GLU A 283 -22.82 -9.66 -8.71
C GLU A 283 -22.35 -10.17 -10.09
N THR A 284 -22.35 -9.30 -11.11
CA THR A 284 -22.02 -9.68 -12.49
C THR A 284 -20.55 -9.48 -12.79
N SER A 285 -19.97 -8.31 -12.45
CA SER A 285 -18.57 -8.00 -12.75
C SER A 285 -17.61 -8.32 -11.61
N GLY A 286 -18.11 -8.42 -10.38
CA GLY A 286 -17.28 -8.51 -9.19
C GLY A 286 -16.52 -7.22 -8.87
N GLU A 287 -16.86 -6.10 -9.49
CA GLU A 287 -16.23 -4.80 -9.22
C GLU A 287 -16.85 -4.12 -8.01
N TYR A 288 -16.03 -3.29 -7.35
CA TYR A 288 -16.49 -2.36 -6.32
C TYR A 288 -17.01 -1.07 -6.95
N PRO A 289 -17.90 -0.33 -6.24
CA PRO A 289 -18.35 0.98 -6.70
C PRO A 289 -17.18 1.91 -7.03
N ARG A 290 -17.20 2.47 -8.23
CA ARG A 290 -16.24 3.49 -8.68
C ARG A 290 -16.85 4.40 -9.75
N PRO A 291 -16.26 5.57 -10.03
CA PRO A 291 -16.84 6.56 -10.92
C PRO A 291 -17.06 6.07 -12.37
N ILE A 292 -16.13 5.28 -12.89
CA ILE A 292 -16.19 4.69 -14.23
C ILE A 292 -15.89 3.18 -14.13
N PRO A 293 -16.90 2.32 -13.89
CA PRO A 293 -16.75 0.86 -13.83
C PRO A 293 -16.14 0.29 -15.11
N GLN A 294 -15.25 -0.71 -15.00
CA GLN A 294 -14.47 -1.26 -16.13
C GLN A 294 -15.36 -2.13 -17.03
N LEU A 295 -16.27 -2.88 -16.41
CA LEU A 295 -17.26 -3.76 -17.07
C LEU A 295 -18.63 -3.10 -17.28
N GLY A 296 -18.74 -1.77 -17.12
CA GLY A 296 -19.91 -1.00 -17.54
C GLY A 296 -21.17 -1.16 -16.67
N ASP A 297 -21.10 -1.81 -15.51
CA ASP A 297 -22.22 -1.87 -14.57
C ASP A 297 -22.45 -0.50 -13.93
N GLN A 298 -23.26 0.35 -14.54
CA GLN A 298 -23.57 1.69 -14.00
C GLN A 298 -24.42 1.65 -12.73
N THR A 299 -25.04 0.52 -12.40
CA THR A 299 -25.88 0.41 -11.19
C THR A 299 -25.03 0.37 -9.92
N ILE A 300 -23.86 -0.28 -9.96
CA ILE A 300 -22.97 -0.37 -8.79
C ILE A 300 -22.35 0.99 -8.44
N ARG A 301 -22.19 1.87 -9.44
CA ARG A 301 -21.67 3.24 -9.26
C ARG A 301 -22.56 4.09 -8.36
N GLU A 302 -23.88 3.91 -8.40
CA GLU A 302 -24.80 4.66 -7.54
C GLU A 302 -24.61 4.34 -6.05
N ARG A 303 -24.08 3.16 -5.75
CA ARG A 303 -23.78 2.69 -4.39
C ARG A 303 -22.45 3.20 -3.84
N LEU A 304 -21.73 4.06 -4.58
CA LEU A 304 -20.47 4.66 -4.11
C LEU A 304 -20.64 5.45 -2.80
N TYR A 305 -21.78 6.12 -2.65
CA TYR A 305 -22.14 6.86 -1.43
C TYR A 305 -22.82 6.00 -0.35
N ASP A 306 -23.00 4.70 -0.61
CA ASP A 306 -23.50 3.76 0.39
C ASP A 306 -22.37 3.17 1.23
N ILE A 307 -21.10 3.33 0.82
CA ILE A 307 -19.92 2.88 1.56
C ILE A 307 -19.92 3.52 2.95
N ARG A 308 -19.80 2.70 4.01
CA ARG A 308 -19.68 3.16 5.41
C ARG A 308 -18.41 2.70 6.08
N GLY A 309 -17.76 1.68 5.52
CA GLY A 309 -16.45 1.26 5.96
C GLY A 309 -15.75 0.42 4.92
N VAL A 310 -14.49 0.15 5.21
CA VAL A 310 -13.60 -0.66 4.39
C VAL A 310 -12.93 -1.67 5.29
N ASP A 311 -13.06 -2.94 4.93
CA ASP A 311 -12.25 -4.01 5.48
C ASP A 311 -10.92 -4.03 4.73
N ILE A 312 -9.85 -3.84 5.49
CA ILE A 312 -8.48 -3.84 5.00
C ILE A 312 -7.91 -5.22 5.29
N ARG A 313 -7.35 -5.84 4.25
CA ARG A 313 -6.59 -7.07 4.40
C ARG A 313 -5.26 -6.95 3.69
N LEU A 314 -4.19 -7.01 4.48
CA LEU A 314 -2.82 -6.96 3.97
C LEU A 314 -2.09 -8.26 4.33
N THR A 315 -1.39 -8.84 3.37
CA THR A 315 -0.53 -10.00 3.58
C THR A 315 0.90 -9.65 3.22
N PHE A 316 1.80 -9.90 4.16
CA PHE A 316 3.23 -9.69 4.01
C PHE A 316 3.96 -11.03 4.04
N ARG A 317 5.18 -11.07 3.50
CA ARG A 317 6.08 -12.21 3.63
C ARG A 317 7.40 -11.85 4.28
N THR A 318 8.09 -12.84 4.85
CA THR A 318 9.48 -12.69 5.30
C THR A 318 10.41 -12.38 4.16
N LYS A 319 11.45 -11.58 4.46
CA LYS A 319 12.55 -11.35 3.53
C LYS A 319 13.34 -12.63 3.29
N GLU A 320 13.61 -13.35 4.38
CA GLU A 320 14.39 -14.60 4.35
C GLU A 320 13.49 -15.83 4.21
N LYS A 321 14.07 -16.93 3.70
CA LYS A 321 13.41 -18.23 3.56
C LYS A 321 13.19 -18.89 4.92
N PHE A 322 12.07 -18.56 5.56
CA PHE A 322 11.67 -19.07 6.87
C PHE A 322 11.62 -20.60 6.95
N PHE A 323 11.07 -21.27 5.92
CA PHE A 323 10.87 -22.73 5.89
C PHE A 323 11.98 -23.51 5.17
N SER A 324 13.15 -22.91 4.98
CA SER A 324 14.30 -23.53 4.31
C SER A 324 14.70 -24.90 4.88
N ARG A 325 14.45 -25.14 6.17
CA ARG A 325 14.78 -26.41 6.88
C ARG A 325 13.67 -27.45 6.89
N VAL A 326 12.45 -27.07 6.54
CA VAL A 326 11.35 -28.02 6.44
C VAL A 326 11.63 -28.86 5.19
N SER A 327 11.64 -30.18 5.35
CA SER A 327 11.74 -31.10 4.21
C SER A 327 10.66 -30.75 3.21
N SER A 328 11.01 -30.77 1.94
CA SER A 328 10.09 -30.51 0.83
C SER A 328 8.74 -31.22 0.98
N SER A 329 8.78 -32.53 1.28
CA SER A 329 7.61 -33.37 1.58
C SER A 329 6.68 -32.89 2.70
N LYS A 330 7.13 -31.97 3.57
CA LYS A 330 6.37 -31.42 4.70
C LYS A 330 6.04 -29.93 4.52
N ARG A 331 6.48 -29.30 3.42
CA ARG A 331 6.14 -27.91 3.13
C ARG A 331 4.71 -27.84 2.63
N LYS A 332 3.99 -26.82 3.10
CA LYS A 332 2.62 -26.57 2.67
C LYS A 332 2.62 -25.86 1.31
N PRO A 333 1.58 -26.07 0.48
CA PRO A 333 1.39 -25.25 -0.71
C PRO A 333 1.21 -23.78 -0.33
N LYS A 334 1.55 -22.89 -1.25
CA LYS A 334 1.27 -21.45 -1.12
C LYS A 334 -0.25 -21.23 -1.14
N GLU A 335 -0.84 -21.06 0.03
CA GLU A 335 -2.23 -20.63 0.16
C GLU A 335 -2.28 -19.11 0.33
N LEU A 336 -3.04 -18.45 -0.55
CA LEU A 336 -3.43 -17.05 -0.38
C LEU A 336 -4.86 -17.06 0.18
N LEU A 337 -5.24 -16.06 0.96
CA LEU A 337 -6.51 -16.13 1.68
C LEU A 337 -7.75 -15.72 0.81
N SER A 338 -7.62 -15.42 -0.49
CA SER A 338 -8.72 -14.88 -1.36
C SER A 338 -8.83 -15.66 -2.69
N ASP A 339 -9.74 -15.26 -3.59
CA ASP A 339 -9.93 -15.77 -4.97
C ASP A 339 -8.65 -15.66 -5.83
N ARG A 340 -7.67 -14.89 -5.34
CA ARG A 340 -6.28 -14.82 -5.83
C ARG A 340 -5.46 -16.06 -5.48
N ASN A 341 -6.10 -17.07 -4.89
CA ASN A 341 -5.53 -18.36 -4.68
C ASN A 341 -4.90 -18.85 -5.97
N GLN A 342 -3.60 -19.14 -5.89
CA GLN A 342 -2.90 -19.94 -6.87
C GLN A 342 -3.41 -21.38 -6.71
N SER A 343 -4.70 -21.58 -6.99
CA SER A 343 -5.29 -22.89 -7.08
C SER A 343 -4.49 -23.64 -8.14
N ASN A 344 -3.90 -24.76 -7.74
CA ASN A 344 -3.24 -25.75 -8.57
C ASN A 344 -4.23 -26.43 -9.56
N THR A 345 -5.21 -25.71 -10.10
CA THR A 345 -6.23 -26.27 -10.99
C THR A 345 -5.77 -26.46 -12.43
N ASN A 346 -4.49 -26.26 -12.75
CA ASN A 346 -3.92 -26.68 -14.03
C ASN A 346 -2.60 -27.44 -13.86
N THR A 347 -2.63 -28.49 -13.04
CA THR A 347 -1.69 -29.63 -13.16
C THR A 347 -2.40 -30.81 -13.82
N THR A 348 -3.12 -30.59 -14.91
CA THR A 348 -3.52 -31.66 -15.84
C THR A 348 -2.61 -31.80 -17.04
N ASN A 349 -1.60 -30.94 -17.18
CA ASN A 349 -0.48 -31.24 -18.06
C ASN A 349 0.76 -31.44 -17.19
N ASN A 350 1.22 -32.69 -17.20
CA ASN A 350 2.60 -33.08 -16.98
C ASN A 350 3.51 -32.25 -17.89
N GLN A 351 3.71 -30.96 -17.58
CA GLN A 351 4.87 -30.24 -18.08
C GLN A 351 6.00 -30.60 -17.12
N THR A 352 6.48 -31.83 -17.32
CA THR A 352 7.85 -32.19 -16.97
C THR A 352 8.72 -31.15 -17.63
N ASP A 353 9.32 -30.28 -16.82
CA ASP A 353 10.60 -29.70 -17.21
C ASP A 353 11.50 -30.86 -17.66
N VAL A 354 12.44 -30.64 -18.57
CA VAL A 354 13.27 -31.70 -19.20
C VAL A 354 14.10 -32.50 -18.17
N THR A 355 14.00 -32.14 -16.90
CA THR A 355 14.61 -32.73 -15.70
C THR A 355 13.64 -33.49 -14.77
N GLY A 356 12.36 -33.65 -15.12
CA GLY A 356 11.42 -34.52 -14.40
C GLY A 356 10.98 -34.04 -13.00
N ASN A 357 11.16 -32.76 -12.68
CA ASN A 357 10.73 -32.22 -11.39
C ASN A 357 9.27 -31.72 -11.46
N THR A 358 8.41 -32.32 -10.64
CA THR A 358 7.08 -31.74 -10.37
C THR A 358 7.28 -30.51 -9.51
N ASN A 359 7.07 -29.33 -10.09
CA ASN A 359 7.16 -28.04 -9.39
C ASN A 359 5.97 -27.87 -8.43
N ASN A 360 5.90 -28.70 -7.40
CA ASN A 360 5.18 -28.34 -6.18
C ASN A 360 5.89 -27.10 -5.66
N MET A 361 5.30 -25.94 -5.91
CA MET A 361 5.85 -24.64 -5.52
C MET A 361 5.70 -24.52 -4.00
N GLU A 362 6.55 -25.24 -3.29
CA GLU A 362 6.58 -25.31 -1.84
C GLU A 362 6.94 -23.94 -1.29
N ASP A 363 6.14 -23.47 -0.35
CA ASP A 363 6.33 -22.14 0.17
C ASP A 363 7.50 -22.07 1.17
N LEU A 364 8.48 -21.24 0.83
CA LEU A 364 9.70 -21.06 1.63
C LEU A 364 9.61 -19.88 2.60
N PHE A 365 8.64 -18.99 2.40
CA PHE A 365 8.51 -17.74 3.15
C PHE A 365 7.37 -17.84 4.16
N LEU A 366 7.54 -17.24 5.33
CA LEU A 366 6.43 -17.10 6.27
C LEU A 366 5.59 -15.91 5.82
N ARG A 367 4.27 -16.09 5.75
CA ARG A 367 3.31 -15.01 5.53
C ARG A 367 2.58 -14.68 6.81
N ASP A 368 2.31 -13.39 6.99
CA ASP A 368 1.48 -12.88 8.07
C ASP A 368 0.43 -11.95 7.45
N SER A 369 -0.83 -12.14 7.83
CA SER A 369 -1.95 -11.38 7.31
C SER A 369 -2.58 -10.58 8.44
N VAL A 370 -2.81 -9.29 8.18
CA VAL A 370 -3.50 -8.39 9.11
C VAL A 370 -4.82 -8.00 8.48
N ILE A 371 -5.90 -8.17 9.23
CA ILE A 371 -7.27 -7.85 8.82
C ILE A 371 -7.83 -6.83 9.81
N VAL A 372 -8.30 -5.70 9.30
CA VAL A 372 -8.94 -4.67 10.14
C VAL A 372 -10.07 -3.99 9.39
N SER A 373 -11.22 -3.88 10.05
CA SER A 373 -12.36 -3.09 9.63
C SER A 373 -12.23 -1.63 10.07
N VAL A 374 -12.46 -0.70 9.15
CA VAL A 374 -12.39 0.74 9.42
C VAL A 374 -13.65 1.43 8.90
N ASN A 375 -14.35 2.12 9.80
CA ASN A 375 -15.48 2.96 9.41
C ASN A 375 -15.01 4.32 8.89
N THR A 376 -15.67 4.79 7.84
CA THR A 376 -15.46 6.12 7.26
C THR A 376 -16.35 7.13 7.96
N ARG A 377 -15.94 8.41 8.00
CA ARG A 377 -16.60 9.41 8.85
C ARG A 377 -17.80 10.10 8.20
N ASN A 378 -17.83 10.25 6.87
CA ASN A 378 -18.81 11.13 6.22
C ASN A 378 -19.06 10.79 4.72
N ILE A 379 -19.61 9.60 4.44
CA ILE A 379 -19.94 9.17 3.07
C ILE A 379 -21.47 9.19 2.82
N GLY A 380 -22.28 9.70 3.76
CA GLY A 380 -23.74 9.69 3.64
C GLY A 380 -24.28 10.52 2.47
N LYS A 381 -25.30 9.98 1.78
CA LYS A 381 -25.99 10.56 0.61
C LYS A 381 -26.59 11.97 0.82
N GLY A 382 -26.65 12.47 2.05
CA GLY A 382 -27.12 13.82 2.40
C GLY A 382 -26.02 14.87 2.60
N SER A 383 -24.74 14.51 2.37
CA SER A 383 -23.60 15.41 2.62
C SER A 383 -23.02 16.05 1.35
N PHE A 384 -23.52 15.76 0.15
CA PHE A 384 -22.94 16.20 -1.13
C PHE A 384 -23.97 16.85 -2.05
#